data_AF-A0A2D4P8W5-F1
#
_entry.id   AF-A0A2D4P8W5-F1
#
_cell.length_a   1.000
_cell.length_b   1.000
_cell.length_c   1.000
_cell.angle_alpha   90.00
_cell.angle_beta   90.00
_cell.angle_gamma   90.00
#
_symmetry.space_group_name_H-M   'P 1'
#
loop_
_entity.id
_entity.type
_entity.pdbx_description
1 polymer ?
#
loop_
_entity_poly.entity_id
_entity_poly.type
_entity_poly.pdbx_seq_one_letter_code
_entity_poly.pdbx_strand_id
1 'polypeptide(L)'
;YSREFYDRYAQGQDKSVVNKMQQKYWKTKQTLIKVTGKKEDEHVVASDADLDAKLELFHSIQRTCMDLLKAIEHYQKRICFLSQEENELGKFLRSQGSQDKTRAGKMMQATGKALCFSSQQRYAWPDGLLYYSYFMYGIDH
;
A
#
# COMPACT_ATOMS: atom_id res chain seq x y z
N TYR A 1 -40.76 77.24 14.64
CA TYR A 1 -41.52 76.26 15.45
C TYR A 1 -42.30 75.35 14.49
N SER A 2 -41.65 74.38 13.81
CA SER A 2 -42.34 73.50 12.83
C SER A 2 -41.52 72.33 12.25
N ARG A 3 -40.59 71.72 13.01
CA ARG A 3 -39.84 70.53 12.51
C ARG A 3 -39.74 69.35 13.47
N GLU A 4 -40.09 69.51 14.74
CA GLU A 4 -39.80 68.46 15.74
C GLU A 4 -40.94 67.47 16.01
N PHE A 5 -42.11 67.63 15.37
CA PHE A 5 -43.27 66.78 15.63
C PHE A 5 -43.56 65.70 14.56
N TYR A 6 -43.00 65.81 13.35
CA TYR A 6 -43.25 64.83 12.28
C TYR A 6 -42.19 63.72 12.18
N ASP A 7 -41.01 63.90 12.76
CA ASP A 7 -39.93 62.89 12.69
C ASP A 7 -40.10 61.73 13.69
N ARG A 8 -41.04 61.83 14.64
CA ARG A 8 -41.21 60.81 15.70
C ARG A 8 -42.11 59.63 15.31
N TYR A 9 -42.89 59.75 14.24
CA TYR A 9 -43.83 58.70 13.81
C TYR A 9 -43.36 57.90 12.58
N ALA A 10 -42.39 58.39 11.80
CA ALA A 10 -41.93 57.71 10.58
C ALA A 10 -40.81 56.67 10.81
N GLN A 11 -40.16 56.63 11.98
CA GLN A 11 -38.98 55.78 12.20
C GLN A 11 -39.27 54.37 12.77
N GLY A 12 -40.53 54.03 13.08
CA GLY A 12 -40.88 52.80 13.79
C GLY A 12 -41.49 51.65 12.97
N GLN A 13 -42.19 51.93 11.86
CA GLN A 13 -43.00 50.91 11.17
C GLN A 13 -42.35 50.30 9.92
N ASP A 14 -41.57 51.04 9.13
CA ASP A 14 -41.01 50.53 7.87
C ASP A 14 -39.82 49.57 8.05
N LYS A 15 -39.04 49.73 9.13
CA LYS A 15 -37.94 48.81 9.47
C LYS A 15 -38.43 47.39 9.78
N SER A 16 -39.70 47.23 10.18
CA SER A 16 -40.28 45.96 10.62
C SER A 16 -40.75 45.09 9.45
N VAL A 17 -41.44 45.67 8.46
CA VAL A 17 -41.89 44.94 7.26
C VAL A 17 -40.71 44.60 6.35
N VAL A 18 -39.76 45.53 6.17
CA VAL A 18 -38.54 45.29 5.39
C VAL A 18 -37.66 44.22 6.06
N ASN A 19 -37.48 44.24 7.39
CA ASN A 19 -36.77 43.16 8.10
C ASN A 19 -37.46 41.81 7.98
N LYS A 20 -38.80 41.75 8.11
CA LYS A 20 -39.56 40.50 7.94
C LYS A 20 -39.43 39.96 6.53
N MET A 21 -39.42 40.83 5.52
CA MET A 21 -39.25 40.46 4.12
C MET A 21 -37.82 39.98 3.82
N GLN A 22 -36.81 40.66 4.36
CA GLN A 22 -35.41 40.25 4.29
C GLN A 22 -35.17 38.92 5.01
N GLN A 23 -35.79 38.70 6.18
CA GLN A 23 -35.72 37.41 6.88
C GLN A 23 -36.37 36.29 6.08
N LYS A 24 -37.54 36.52 5.46
CA LYS A 24 -38.17 35.53 4.58
C LYS A 24 -37.30 35.25 3.36
N TYR A 25 -36.76 36.29 2.73
CA TYR A 25 -35.85 36.15 1.59
C TYR A 25 -34.59 35.36 1.96
N TRP A 26 -33.95 35.67 3.09
CA TRP A 26 -32.74 34.98 3.55
C TRP A 26 -33.01 33.52 3.89
N LYS A 27 -34.13 33.23 4.56
CA LYS A 27 -34.56 31.86 4.85
C LYS A 27 -34.82 31.07 3.56
N THR A 28 -35.57 31.64 2.63
CA THR A 28 -35.85 30.99 1.34
C THR A 28 -34.58 30.78 0.52
N LYS A 29 -33.65 31.73 0.50
CA LYS A 29 -32.35 31.60 -0.16
C LYS A 29 -31.48 30.52 0.50
N GLN A 30 -31.45 30.45 1.83
CA GLN A 30 -30.76 29.37 2.55
C GLN A 30 -31.37 28.00 2.27
N THR A 31 -32.70 27.90 2.21
CA THR A 31 -33.38 26.65 1.89
C THR A 31 -33.10 26.23 0.45
N LEU A 32 -33.12 27.17 -0.52
CA LEU A 32 -32.75 26.89 -1.91
C LEU A 32 -31.31 26.39 -2.00
N ILE A 33 -30.33 27.12 -1.44
CA ILE A 33 -28.91 26.72 -1.45
C ILE A 33 -28.72 25.35 -0.78
N LYS A 34 -29.40 25.08 0.34
CA LYS A 34 -29.35 23.76 0.99
C LYS A 34 -29.94 22.65 0.14
N VAL A 35 -31.01 22.90 -0.62
CA VAL A 35 -31.71 21.86 -1.38
C VAL A 35 -31.02 21.58 -2.70
N THR A 36 -30.53 22.61 -3.41
CA THR A 36 -29.74 22.41 -4.64
C THR A 36 -28.32 21.95 -4.34
N GLY A 37 -27.66 22.52 -3.34
CA GLY A 37 -26.31 22.11 -2.93
C GLY A 37 -26.24 20.69 -2.38
N LYS A 38 -27.28 20.21 -1.68
CA LYS A 38 -27.31 18.82 -1.17
C LYS A 38 -27.33 17.76 -2.27
N LYS A 39 -27.96 18.03 -3.41
CA LYS A 39 -28.02 17.07 -4.52
C LYS A 39 -26.67 16.99 -5.24
N GLU A 40 -26.01 18.12 -5.43
CA GLU A 40 -24.65 18.15 -5.96
C GLU A 40 -23.64 17.52 -4.97
N ASP A 41 -23.75 17.83 -3.67
CA ASP A 41 -22.95 17.21 -2.61
C ASP A 41 -23.11 15.69 -2.58
N GLU A 42 -24.33 15.17 -2.72
CA GLU A 42 -24.58 13.73 -2.71
C GLU A 42 -23.90 13.00 -3.87
N HIS A 43 -23.82 13.63 -5.05
CA HIS A 43 -23.09 13.10 -6.20
C HIS A 43 -21.57 13.21 -6.04
N VAL A 44 -21.07 14.31 -5.48
CA VAL A 44 -19.64 14.49 -5.19
C VAL A 44 -19.18 13.49 -4.13
N VAL A 45 -19.93 13.37 -3.02
CA VAL A 45 -19.65 12.42 -1.94
C VAL A 45 -19.72 10.97 -2.44
N ALA A 46 -20.69 10.62 -3.30
CA ALA A 46 -20.76 9.28 -3.87
C ALA A 46 -19.59 8.99 -4.84
N SER A 47 -19.17 9.97 -5.64
CA SER A 47 -18.02 9.84 -6.54
C SER A 47 -16.71 9.71 -5.77
N ASP A 48 -16.53 10.47 -4.69
CA ASP A 48 -15.35 10.40 -3.82
C ASP A 48 -15.30 9.04 -3.11
N ALA A 49 -16.43 8.56 -2.60
CA ALA A 49 -16.52 7.26 -1.93
C ALA A 49 -16.19 6.07 -2.85
N ASP A 50 -16.63 6.09 -4.12
CA ASP A 50 -16.28 5.03 -5.10
C ASP A 50 -14.80 5.06 -5.48
N LEU A 51 -14.22 6.26 -5.60
CA LEU A 51 -12.78 6.43 -5.86
C LEU A 51 -11.93 5.97 -4.67
N ASP A 52 -12.29 6.34 -3.45
CA ASP A 52 -11.61 5.92 -2.21
C ASP A 52 -11.65 4.40 -2.06
N ALA A 53 -12.80 3.76 -2.30
CA ALA A 53 -12.91 2.30 -2.26
C ALA A 53 -11.97 1.60 -3.27
N LYS A 54 -11.82 2.17 -4.48
CA LYS A 54 -10.86 1.67 -5.47
C LYS A 54 -9.42 1.88 -5.02
N LEU A 55 -9.09 3.03 -4.45
CA LEU A 55 -7.76 3.33 -3.92
C LEU A 55 -7.40 2.40 -2.76
N GLU A 56 -8.33 2.12 -1.85
CA GLU A 56 -8.13 1.15 -0.77
C GLU A 56 -7.84 -0.26 -1.31
N LEU A 57 -8.54 -0.67 -2.38
CA LEU A 57 -8.27 -1.94 -3.05
C LEU A 57 -6.85 -1.97 -3.64
N PHE A 58 -6.43 -0.91 -4.34
CA PHE A 58 -5.06 -0.82 -4.87
C PHE A 58 -4.02 -0.87 -3.75
N HIS A 59 -4.23 -0.16 -2.64
CA HIS A 59 -3.35 -0.23 -1.48
C HIS A 59 -3.33 -1.63 -0.85
N SER A 60 -4.46 -2.32 -0.81
CA SER A 60 -4.54 -3.72 -0.34
C SER A 60 -3.72 -4.67 -1.23
N ILE A 61 -3.87 -4.54 -2.55
CA ILE A 61 -3.09 -5.30 -3.54
C ILE A 61 -1.60 -4.98 -3.39
N GLN A 62 -1.22 -3.70 -3.31
CA GLN A 62 0.17 -3.30 -3.14
C GLN A 62 0.78 -3.89 -1.87
N ARG A 63 0.07 -3.83 -0.74
CA ARG A 63 0.52 -4.43 0.53
C ARG A 63 0.74 -5.93 0.40
N THR A 64 -0.23 -6.64 -0.16
CA THR A 64 -0.12 -8.10 -0.31
C THR A 64 1.00 -8.50 -1.29
N CYS A 65 1.18 -7.75 -2.39
CA CYS A 65 2.32 -7.94 -3.30
C CYS A 65 3.67 -7.72 -2.58
N MET A 66 3.77 -6.70 -1.73
CA MET A 66 4.99 -6.46 -0.93
C MET A 66 5.27 -7.58 0.07
N ASP A 67 4.24 -8.12 0.72
CA ASP A 67 4.40 -9.23 1.65
C ASP A 67 4.83 -10.51 0.92
N LEU A 68 4.30 -10.77 -0.28
CA LEU A 68 4.74 -11.88 -1.13
C LEU A 68 6.20 -11.71 -1.57
N LEU A 69 6.62 -10.50 -1.95
CA LEU A 69 8.01 -10.22 -2.31
C LEU A 69 8.95 -10.51 -1.13
N LYS A 70 8.61 -10.04 0.07
CA LYS A 70 9.38 -10.34 1.29
C LYS A 70 9.44 -11.84 1.57
N ALA A 71 8.32 -12.56 1.41
CA ALA A 71 8.30 -14.00 1.60
C ALA A 71 9.23 -14.72 0.61
N ILE A 72 9.20 -14.33 -0.67
CA ILE A 72 10.10 -14.87 -1.70
C ILE A 72 11.56 -14.61 -1.34
N GLU A 73 11.90 -13.39 -0.93
CA GLU A 73 13.27 -13.03 -0.51
C GLU A 73 13.74 -13.92 0.67
N HIS A 74 12.87 -14.16 1.65
CA HIS A 74 13.16 -15.08 2.75
C HIS A 74 13.38 -16.52 2.25
N TYR A 75 12.58 -17.02 1.32
CA TYR A 75 12.79 -18.33 0.73
C TYR A 75 14.11 -18.42 -0.03
N GLN A 76 14.47 -17.39 -0.79
CA GLN A 76 15.76 -17.34 -1.50
C GLN A 76 16.95 -17.38 -0.53
N LYS A 77 16.91 -16.59 0.55
CA LYS A 77 17.95 -16.64 1.60
C LYS A 77 18.08 -18.03 2.20
N ARG A 78 16.96 -18.69 2.51
CA ARG A 78 16.95 -20.05 3.05
C ARG A 78 17.49 -21.10 2.06
N ILE A 79 17.14 -20.99 0.78
CA ILE A 79 17.64 -21.90 -0.27
C ILE A 79 19.15 -21.72 -0.46
N CYS A 80 19.64 -20.48 -0.43
CA CYS A 80 21.06 -20.18 -0.51
C CYS A 80 21.81 -20.83 0.67
N PHE A 81 21.34 -20.60 1.90
CA PHE A 81 21.91 -21.20 3.10
C PHE A 81 21.91 -22.74 3.03
N LEU A 82 20.78 -23.36 2.67
CA LEU A 82 20.69 -24.81 2.52
C LEU A 82 21.66 -25.34 1.45
N SER A 83 21.89 -24.59 0.37
CA SER A 83 22.84 -24.96 -0.67
C SER A 83 24.30 -24.84 -0.19
N GLN A 84 24.59 -23.96 0.77
CA GLN A 84 25.91 -23.90 1.42
C GLN A 84 26.14 -25.15 2.26
N GLU A 85 25.20 -25.47 3.15
CA GLU A 85 25.25 -26.67 4.00
C GLU A 85 25.37 -27.96 3.18
N GLU A 86 24.60 -28.06 2.09
CA GLU A 86 24.66 -29.22 1.19
C GLU A 86 26.01 -29.36 0.48
N ASN A 87 26.64 -28.24 0.10
CA ASN A 87 27.97 -28.26 -0.49
C ASN A 87 29.04 -28.66 0.55
N GLU A 88 28.90 -28.22 1.80
CA GLU A 88 29.78 -28.65 2.90
C GLU A 88 29.64 -30.14 3.19
N LEU A 89 28.41 -30.64 3.25
CA LEU A 89 28.14 -32.08 3.37
C LEU A 89 28.73 -32.87 2.19
N GLY A 90 28.60 -32.36 0.97
CA GLY A 90 29.20 -32.96 -0.22
C GLY A 90 30.73 -33.06 -0.15
N LYS A 91 31.39 -31.99 0.33
CA LYS A 91 32.84 -31.98 0.59
C LYS A 91 33.22 -32.98 1.69
N PHE A 92 32.45 -33.03 2.76
CA PHE A 92 32.67 -33.96 3.87
C PHE A 92 32.55 -35.42 3.43
N LEU A 93 31.51 -35.78 2.67
CA LEU A 93 31.35 -37.15 2.15
C LEU A 93 32.50 -37.55 1.21
N ARG A 94 33.04 -36.60 0.44
CA ARG A 94 34.20 -36.87 -0.42
C ARG A 94 35.48 -37.08 0.38
N SER A 95 35.68 -36.34 1.47
CA SER A 95 36.87 -36.48 2.34
C SER A 95 36.83 -37.74 3.20
N GLN A 96 35.64 -38.18 3.62
CA GLN A 96 35.46 -39.48 4.30
C GLN A 96 35.56 -40.63 3.30
N GLY A 97 34.93 -40.50 2.13
CA GLY A 97 34.97 -41.51 1.09
C GLY A 97 36.35 -41.69 0.45
N SER A 98 37.28 -40.75 0.58
CA SER A 98 38.67 -40.93 0.15
C SER A 98 39.52 -41.72 1.16
N GLN A 99 39.15 -41.68 2.44
CA GLN A 99 39.79 -42.47 3.50
C GLN A 99 39.30 -43.92 3.48
N ASP A 100 38.03 -44.14 3.10
CA ASP A 100 37.44 -45.47 2.99
C ASP A 100 37.64 -46.08 1.58
N LYS A 101 38.41 -47.18 1.50
CA LYS A 101 38.66 -47.91 0.23
C LYS A 101 37.57 -48.92 -0.12
N THR A 102 36.55 -49.10 0.73
CA THR A 102 35.46 -50.03 0.50
C THR A 102 34.49 -49.52 -0.58
N ARG A 103 33.50 -50.35 -0.91
CA ARG A 103 32.39 -49.95 -1.79
C ARG A 103 31.61 -48.76 -1.19
N ALA A 104 31.51 -48.66 0.13
CA ALA A 104 30.84 -47.55 0.80
C ALA A 104 31.57 -46.23 0.54
N GLY A 105 32.90 -46.19 0.66
CA GLY A 105 33.70 -45.00 0.32
C GLY A 105 33.55 -44.53 -1.14
N LYS A 106 33.50 -45.46 -2.10
CA LYS A 106 33.19 -45.12 -3.51
C LYS A 106 31.79 -44.51 -3.67
N MET A 107 30.80 -45.06 -2.98
CA MET A 107 29.43 -44.50 -2.96
C MET A 107 29.41 -43.11 -2.32
N MET A 108 30.10 -42.91 -1.20
CA MET A 108 30.21 -41.60 -0.53
C MET A 108 30.82 -40.54 -1.44
N GLN A 109 31.88 -40.88 -2.20
CA GLN A 109 32.47 -39.95 -3.17
C GLN A 109 31.52 -39.59 -4.31
N ALA A 110 30.77 -40.57 -4.83
CA ALA A 110 29.77 -40.34 -5.88
C ALA A 110 28.62 -39.46 -5.37
N THR A 111 28.09 -39.76 -4.19
CA THR A 111 27.06 -38.96 -3.52
C THR A 111 27.55 -37.55 -3.24
N GLY A 112 28.76 -37.38 -2.70
CA GLY A 112 29.30 -36.06 -2.41
C GLY A 112 29.53 -35.21 -3.68
N LYS A 113 29.91 -35.83 -4.80
CA LYS A 113 29.96 -35.14 -6.11
C LYS A 113 28.57 -34.70 -6.57
N ALA A 114 27.55 -35.53 -6.42
CA ALA A 114 26.18 -35.21 -6.79
C ALA A 114 25.62 -34.04 -5.95
N LEU A 115 25.86 -34.03 -4.63
CA LEU A 115 25.44 -32.94 -3.74
C LEU A 115 26.13 -31.61 -4.10
N CYS A 116 27.45 -31.62 -4.30
CA CYS A 116 28.18 -30.43 -4.75
C CYS A 116 27.64 -29.91 -6.08
N PHE A 117 27.39 -30.79 -7.07
CA PHE A 117 26.81 -30.39 -8.35
C PHE A 117 25.40 -29.79 -8.20
N SER A 118 24.53 -30.44 -7.43
CA SER A 118 23.17 -29.95 -7.16
C SER A 118 23.14 -28.60 -6.45
N SER A 119 24.03 -28.39 -5.48
CA SER A 119 24.18 -27.10 -4.79
C SER A 119 24.68 -26.01 -5.74
N GLN A 120 25.67 -26.30 -6.59
CA GLN A 120 26.24 -25.37 -7.56
C GLN A 120 25.23 -24.90 -8.60
N GLN A 121 24.36 -25.80 -9.06
CA GLN A 121 23.27 -25.45 -9.97
C GLN A 121 22.29 -24.45 -9.35
N ARG A 122 22.06 -24.49 -8.03
CA ARG A 122 21.21 -23.52 -7.31
C ARG A 122 21.83 -22.13 -7.20
N TYR A 123 23.16 -22.00 -7.24
CA TYR A 123 23.84 -20.70 -7.31
C TYR A 123 23.84 -20.07 -8.70
N ALA A 124 23.48 -20.80 -9.76
CA ALA A 124 23.42 -20.26 -11.12
C ALA A 124 22.15 -19.43 -11.40
N TRP A 125 21.26 -19.30 -10.41
CA TRP A 125 20.05 -18.51 -10.46
C TRP A 125 20.06 -17.22 -9.59
N PRO A 126 21.18 -16.50 -9.36
CA PRO A 126 21.08 -15.27 -8.59
C PRO A 126 20.60 -14.13 -9.49
N ASP A 127 19.76 -13.29 -8.91
CA ASP A 127 19.65 -11.87 -9.25
C ASP A 127 18.64 -11.40 -10.29
N GLY A 128 17.46 -12.03 -10.30
CA GLY A 128 16.25 -11.27 -10.65
C GLY A 128 15.79 -10.33 -9.54
N LEU A 129 15.84 -10.78 -8.28
CA LEU A 129 15.05 -10.16 -7.19
C LEU A 129 15.82 -9.16 -6.32
N LEU A 130 17.15 -9.26 -6.22
CA LEU A 130 17.96 -8.24 -5.52
C LEU A 130 17.92 -6.88 -6.24
N TYR A 131 17.82 -6.87 -7.56
CA TYR A 131 17.70 -5.65 -8.37
C TYR A 131 16.37 -4.92 -8.10
N TYR A 132 15.26 -5.66 -7.98
CA TYR A 132 13.95 -5.09 -7.65
C TYR A 132 13.88 -4.61 -6.20
N SER A 133 14.55 -5.28 -5.26
CA SER A 133 14.67 -4.77 -3.89
C SER A 133 15.39 -3.42 -3.87
N TYR A 134 16.55 -3.30 -4.51
CA TYR A 134 17.26 -2.01 -4.57
C TYR A 134 16.45 -0.90 -5.25
N PHE A 135 15.66 -1.23 -6.28
CA PHE A 135 14.82 -0.26 -6.99
C PHE A 135 13.57 0.15 -6.19
N MET A 136 12.94 -0.78 -5.45
CA MET A 136 11.77 -0.48 -4.62
C MET A 136 12.12 0.23 -3.31
N TYR A 137 13.23 -0.14 -2.66
CA TYR A 137 13.71 0.53 -1.45
C TYR A 137 14.47 1.84 -1.73
N GLY A 138 14.72 2.18 -3.00
CA GLY A 138 15.41 3.40 -3.43
C GLY A 138 14.50 4.55 -3.87
N ILE A 139 13.18 4.36 -3.88
CA ILE A 139 12.19 5.39 -4.28
C ILE A 139 11.70 6.23 -3.07
N ASP A 140 12.12 5.90 -1.85
CA ASP A 140 11.73 6.61 -0.61
C ASP A 140 12.75 7.68 -0.16
N HIS A 141 13.28 8.52 -1.08
CA HIS A 141 14.12 9.68 -0.71
C HIS A 141 13.79 10.96 -1.49
#